data_AF-A0A2I2KRA8-F1
#
_entry.id   AF-A0A2I2KRA8-F1
#
_cell.length_a   1.000
_cell.length_b   1.000
_cell.length_c   1.000
_cell.angle_alpha   90.00
_cell.angle_beta   90.00
_cell.angle_gamma   90.00
#
_symmetry.space_group_name_H-M   'P 1'
#
loop_
_entity.id
_entity.type
_entity.pdbx_description
1 polymer ?
#
loop_
_entity_poly.entity_id
_entity_poly.type
_entity_poly.pdbx_seq_one_letter_code
_entity_poly.pdbx_strand_id
1 'polypeptide(L)'
;MHDETSARIARLESERDILRTFTRFFRLLDTRQYEQVAEQCLTPDAELEVRLPTAHRLHGPGEVTRHLRTQLDARSEMTAHVPGLAVVDWNGHDQPFLTAYTTAWHWFTARAHLGDLRPADWTVVLLVEDAYRRHEGRWLIARRRVTPAAGLVAAGSPPPADPAGHR
;
A
#
# COMPACT_ATOMS: atom_id res chain seq x y z
N MET A 1 4.06 31.88 22.25
CA MET A 1 5.21 30.96 22.33
C MET A 1 4.84 29.55 22.80
N HIS A 2 4.11 29.36 23.91
CA HIS A 2 3.74 28.01 24.40
C HIS A 2 2.83 27.22 23.42
N ASP A 3 1.93 27.93 22.73
CA ASP A 3 0.92 27.36 21.84
C ASP A 3 1.50 26.85 20.49
N GLU A 4 2.38 27.65 19.88
CA GLU A 4 3.04 27.31 18.61
C GLU A 4 3.99 26.10 18.73
N THR A 5 4.68 25.99 19.87
CA THR A 5 5.53 24.82 20.15
C THR A 5 4.68 23.56 20.30
N SER A 6 3.54 23.66 21.00
CA SER A 6 2.62 22.55 21.19
C SER A 6 2.00 22.08 19.86
N ALA A 7 1.60 23.02 19.01
CA ALA A 7 1.10 22.72 17.66
C ALA A 7 2.15 22.04 16.78
N ARG A 8 3.41 22.49 16.84
CA ARG A 8 4.52 21.87 16.10
C ARG A 8 4.82 20.45 16.57
N ILE A 9 4.79 20.21 17.88
CA ILE A 9 4.96 18.86 18.44
C ILE A 9 3.82 17.96 17.99
N ALA A 10 2.57 18.40 18.14
CA ALA A 10 1.39 17.61 17.73
C ALA A 10 1.43 17.23 16.24
N ARG A 11 1.95 18.14 15.39
CA ARG A 11 2.16 17.86 13.97
C ARG A 11 3.22 16.78 13.75
N LEU A 12 4.39 16.88 14.40
CA LEU A 12 5.45 15.87 14.29
C LEU A 12 5.00 14.50 14.79
N GLU A 13 4.20 14.46 15.86
CA GLU A 13 3.59 13.22 16.36
C GLU A 13 2.62 12.62 15.33
N SER A 14 1.82 13.46 14.68
CA SER A 14 0.91 13.04 13.62
C SER A 14 1.65 12.48 12.41
N GLU A 15 2.70 13.17 11.95
CA GLU A 15 3.56 12.70 10.84
C GLU A 15 4.21 11.35 11.17
N ARG A 16 4.73 11.19 12.40
CA ARG A 16 5.26 9.91 12.88
C ARG A 16 4.22 8.81 12.83
N ASP A 17 2.99 9.09 13.27
CA ASP A 17 1.92 8.09 13.31
C ASP A 17 1.41 7.73 11.90
N ILE A 18 1.39 8.69 10.98
CA ILE A 18 1.13 8.47 9.54
C ILE A 18 2.17 7.53 8.93
N LEU A 19 3.47 7.80 9.17
CA LEU A 19 4.56 6.96 8.69
C LEU A 19 4.51 5.53 9.26
N ARG A 20 4.06 5.38 10.51
CA ARG A 20 3.80 4.06 11.12
C ARG A 20 2.67 3.33 10.43
N THR A 21 1.55 4.00 10.13
CA THR A 21 0.44 3.39 9.37
C THR A 21 0.90 2.99 7.97
N PHE A 22 1.62 3.88 7.28
CA PHE A 22 2.16 3.63 5.94
C PHE A 22 3.03 2.35 5.88
N THR A 23 4.03 2.26 6.77
CA THR A 23 4.94 1.10 6.82
C THR A 23 4.25 -0.17 7.33
N ARG A 24 3.32 -0.04 8.29
CA ARG A 24 2.54 -1.17 8.81
C ARG A 24 1.69 -1.81 7.72
N PHE A 25 1.08 -1.02 6.84
CA PHE A 25 0.28 -1.56 5.73
C PHE A 25 1.08 -2.59 4.92
N PHE A 26 2.29 -2.22 4.48
CA PHE A 26 3.15 -3.10 3.70
C PHE A 26 3.62 -4.32 4.48
N ARG A 27 4.00 -4.14 5.75
CA ARG A 27 4.36 -5.27 6.62
C ARG A 27 3.23 -6.28 6.76
N LEU A 28 1.99 -5.80 6.94
CA LEU A 28 0.82 -6.67 7.07
C LEU A 28 0.52 -7.39 5.74
N LEU A 29 0.70 -6.74 4.59
CA LEU A 29 0.62 -7.38 3.28
C LEU A 29 1.67 -8.48 3.11
N ASP A 30 2.93 -8.18 3.35
CA ASP A 30 4.04 -9.11 3.14
C ASP A 30 3.98 -10.31 4.09
N THR A 31 3.41 -10.11 5.29
CA THR A 31 3.15 -11.19 6.26
C THR A 31 1.77 -11.83 6.13
N ARG A 32 1.02 -11.48 5.07
CA ARG A 32 -0.31 -12.04 4.74
C ARG A 32 -1.37 -11.90 5.83
N GLN A 33 -1.26 -10.87 6.67
CA GLN A 33 -2.24 -10.54 7.71
C GLN A 33 -3.33 -9.62 7.13
N TYR A 34 -4.01 -10.07 6.08
CA TYR A 34 -4.87 -9.22 5.24
C TYR A 34 -6.06 -8.62 6.01
N GLU A 35 -6.65 -9.37 6.94
CA GLU A 35 -7.74 -8.88 7.80
C GLU A 35 -7.30 -7.67 8.62
N GLN A 36 -6.05 -7.69 9.10
CA GLN A 36 -5.49 -6.62 9.91
C GLN A 36 -5.13 -5.39 9.08
N VAL A 37 -4.89 -5.52 7.78
CA VAL A 37 -4.64 -4.36 6.89
C VAL A 37 -5.83 -3.40 6.97
N ALA A 38 -7.02 -3.96 6.78
CA ALA A 38 -8.28 -3.24 6.81
C ALA A 38 -8.53 -2.58 8.19
N GLU A 39 -8.41 -3.35 9.26
CA GLU A 39 -8.69 -2.90 10.63
C GLU A 39 -7.71 -1.84 11.15
N GLN A 40 -6.44 -1.97 10.79
CA GLN A 40 -5.38 -1.17 11.41
C GLN A 40 -4.91 0.00 10.55
N CYS A 41 -5.18 -0.02 9.25
CA CYS A 41 -4.60 0.97 8.34
C CYS A 41 -5.63 1.77 7.55
N LEU A 42 -6.89 1.33 7.45
CA LEU A 42 -7.89 1.95 6.58
C LEU A 42 -9.02 2.60 7.40
N THR A 43 -9.53 3.73 6.93
CA THR A 43 -10.82 4.23 7.42
C THR A 43 -11.97 3.33 6.92
N PRO A 44 -13.14 3.33 7.59
CA PRO A 44 -14.28 2.50 7.18
C PRO A 44 -14.78 2.72 5.73
N ASP A 45 -14.52 3.91 5.19
CA ASP A 45 -14.89 4.39 3.85
C ASP A 45 -13.68 4.55 2.92
N ALA A 46 -12.53 3.92 3.23
CA ALA A 46 -11.30 4.15 2.49
C ALA A 46 -11.41 3.76 1.01
N GLU A 47 -10.84 4.57 0.12
CA GLU A 47 -10.82 4.29 -1.33
C GLU A 47 -9.41 3.95 -1.81
N LEU A 48 -9.25 2.79 -2.45
CA LEU A 48 -7.97 2.33 -3.00
C LEU A 48 -8.05 2.22 -4.52
N GLU A 49 -7.17 2.93 -5.22
CA GLU A 49 -6.97 2.81 -6.67
C GLU A 49 -5.57 2.24 -6.94
N VAL A 50 -5.49 0.97 -7.33
CA VAL A 50 -4.23 0.30 -7.68
C VAL A 50 -4.19 0.11 -9.19
N ARG A 51 -3.19 0.69 -9.87
CA ARG A 51 -3.10 0.67 -11.34
C ARG A 51 -2.05 -0.30 -11.88
N LEU A 52 -1.92 -1.49 -11.30
CA LEU A 52 -0.97 -2.51 -11.77
C LEU A 52 -1.43 -3.95 -11.45
N PRO A 53 -1.15 -4.93 -12.33
CA PRO A 53 -0.99 -4.75 -13.78
C PRO A 53 -2.29 -4.30 -14.46
N THR A 54 -3.41 -4.52 -13.77
CA THR A 54 -4.76 -4.09 -14.14
C THR A 54 -5.23 -3.06 -13.12
N ALA A 55 -6.03 -2.09 -13.55
CA ALA A 55 -6.58 -1.10 -12.64
C ALA A 55 -7.71 -1.70 -11.79
N HIS A 56 -7.60 -1.51 -10.48
CA HIS A 56 -8.60 -1.89 -9.50
C HIS A 56 -9.00 -0.67 -8.68
N ARG A 57 -10.31 -0.51 -8.44
CA ARG A 57 -10.87 0.43 -7.48
C ARG A 57 -11.60 -0.34 -6.42
N LEU A 58 -11.22 -0.14 -5.17
CA LEU A 58 -11.71 -0.88 -4.01
C LEU A 58 -12.24 0.13 -2.99
N HIS A 59 -13.44 -0.11 -2.47
CA HIS A 59 -14.11 0.77 -1.52
C HIS A 59 -14.32 0.06 -0.20
N GLY A 60 -13.74 0.65 0.84
CA GLY A 60 -13.82 0.22 2.21
C GLY A 60 -13.04 -1.07 2.53
N PRO A 61 -12.93 -1.40 3.83
CA PRO A 61 -12.21 -2.57 4.32
C PRO A 61 -12.62 -3.90 3.69
N GLY A 62 -13.93 -4.10 3.44
CA GLY A 62 -14.46 -5.37 2.95
C GLY A 62 -14.02 -5.73 1.54
N GLU A 63 -14.04 -4.75 0.61
CA GLU A 63 -13.57 -4.97 -0.76
C GLU A 63 -12.06 -5.18 -0.81
N VAL A 64 -11.31 -4.42 -0.01
CA VAL A 64 -9.85 -4.56 0.08
C VAL A 64 -9.45 -5.93 0.58
N THR A 65 -9.97 -6.38 1.73
CA THR A 65 -9.66 -7.71 2.27
C THR A 65 -10.05 -8.82 1.30
N ARG A 66 -11.22 -8.71 0.65
CA ARG A 66 -11.66 -9.68 -0.36
C ARG A 66 -10.65 -9.75 -1.51
N HIS A 67 -10.26 -8.60 -2.07
CA HIS A 67 -9.30 -8.53 -3.18
C HIS A 67 -7.95 -9.16 -2.79
N LEU A 68 -7.41 -8.81 -1.62
CA LEU A 68 -6.15 -9.36 -1.14
C LEU A 68 -6.20 -10.89 -1.01
N ARG A 69 -7.28 -11.44 -0.45
CA ARG A 69 -7.42 -12.89 -0.27
C ARG A 69 -7.67 -13.65 -1.56
N THR A 70 -8.46 -13.11 -2.48
CA THR A 70 -8.88 -13.88 -3.66
C THR A 70 -7.96 -13.70 -4.86
N GLN A 71 -7.34 -12.53 -4.99
CA GLN A 71 -6.52 -12.20 -6.16
C GLN A 71 -5.02 -12.28 -5.83
N LEU A 72 -4.60 -11.65 -4.73
CA LEU A 72 -3.18 -11.58 -4.38
C LEU A 72 -2.69 -12.90 -3.79
N ASP A 73 -3.35 -13.42 -2.75
CA ASP A 73 -2.91 -14.63 -2.04
C ASP A 73 -2.90 -15.88 -2.94
N ALA A 74 -3.90 -16.00 -3.82
CA ALA A 74 -4.01 -17.13 -4.73
C ALA A 74 -2.87 -17.20 -5.77
N ARG A 75 -2.26 -16.06 -6.11
CA ARG A 75 -1.25 -15.96 -7.19
C ARG A 75 0.16 -15.75 -6.67
N SER A 76 0.29 -15.18 -5.49
CA SER A 76 1.57 -14.76 -4.92
C SER A 76 2.02 -15.74 -3.85
N GLU A 77 3.22 -16.29 -3.99
CA GLU A 77 3.88 -17.11 -2.98
C GLU A 77 4.59 -16.26 -1.92
N MET A 78 5.24 -15.18 -2.34
CA MET A 78 5.87 -14.21 -1.44
C MET A 78 5.79 -12.82 -2.05
N THR A 79 5.72 -11.81 -1.20
CA THR A 79 5.91 -10.40 -1.58
C THR A 79 6.88 -9.74 -0.63
N ALA A 80 7.61 -8.76 -1.13
CA ALA A 80 8.36 -7.84 -0.30
C ALA A 80 8.18 -6.42 -0.84
N HIS A 81 7.66 -5.53 -0.01
CA HIS A 81 7.53 -4.11 -0.32
C HIS A 81 8.63 -3.35 0.43
N VAL A 82 9.45 -2.62 -0.35
CA VAL A 82 10.50 -1.75 0.16
C VAL A 82 10.06 -0.30 -0.04
N PRO A 83 9.40 0.31 0.96
CA PRO A 83 9.03 1.71 0.89
C PRO A 83 10.29 2.59 0.89
N GLY A 84 10.35 3.52 -0.05
CA GLY A 84 11.37 4.56 -0.12
C GLY A 84 11.09 5.72 0.85
N LEU A 85 11.77 6.83 0.63
CA LEU A 85 11.55 8.05 1.41
C LEU A 85 10.12 8.56 1.19
N ALA A 86 9.38 8.69 2.28
CA ALA A 86 8.03 9.23 2.30
C ALA A 86 8.05 10.71 2.69
N VAL A 87 7.28 11.52 1.97
CA VAL A 87 7.07 12.95 2.26
C VAL A 87 5.63 13.12 2.71
N VAL A 88 5.41 13.81 3.84
CA VAL A 88 4.08 14.14 4.36
C VAL A 88 3.84 15.64 4.20
N ASP A 89 2.92 15.99 3.33
CA ASP A 89 2.48 17.35 3.07
C ASP A 89 1.15 17.62 3.77
N TRP A 90 1.05 18.78 4.40
CA TRP A 90 -0.20 19.24 5.00
C TRP A 90 -0.71 20.41 4.17
N ASN A 91 -1.64 20.14 3.27
CA ASN A 91 -2.15 21.07 2.27
C ASN A 91 -3.21 22.06 2.83
N GLY A 92 -3.03 22.54 4.07
CA GLY A 92 -3.87 23.60 4.66
C GLY A 92 -5.31 23.22 5.03
N HIS A 93 -5.76 21.99 4.73
CA HIS A 93 -7.12 21.51 4.99
C HIS A 93 -7.18 20.37 6.03
N ASP A 94 -6.22 20.32 6.97
CA ASP A 94 -6.11 19.29 8.03
C ASP A 94 -6.09 17.82 7.55
N GLN A 95 -5.93 17.60 6.25
CA GLN A 95 -5.83 16.28 5.65
C GLN A 95 -4.40 16.06 5.14
N PRO A 96 -3.53 15.40 5.93
CA PRO A 96 -2.18 15.15 5.50
C PRO A 96 -2.16 14.18 4.32
N PHE A 97 -1.29 14.48 3.38
CA PHE A 97 -1.07 13.73 2.16
C PHE A 97 0.36 13.18 2.17
N LEU A 98 0.52 11.88 1.93
CA LEU A 98 1.82 11.23 1.86
C LEU A 98 2.12 10.83 0.41
N THR A 99 3.33 11.11 -0.03
CA THR A 99 3.87 10.56 -1.28
C THR A 99 5.13 9.75 -1.00
N ALA A 100 5.26 8.61 -1.66
CA ALA A 100 6.45 7.77 -1.56
C ALA A 100 6.63 6.91 -2.80
N TYR A 101 7.88 6.69 -3.19
CA TYR A 101 8.21 5.57 -4.06
C TYR A 101 8.26 4.28 -3.25
N THR A 102 7.81 3.16 -3.81
CA THR A 102 7.92 1.82 -3.20
C THR A 102 8.38 0.82 -4.24
N THR A 103 9.39 0.02 -3.94
CA THR A 103 9.76 -1.10 -4.81
C THR A 103 9.06 -2.35 -4.29
N ALA A 104 8.28 -3.01 -5.15
CA ALA A 104 7.57 -4.23 -4.81
C ALA A 104 8.20 -5.41 -5.57
N TRP A 105 8.53 -6.46 -4.82
CA TRP A 105 9.11 -7.71 -5.30
C TRP A 105 8.08 -8.82 -5.13
N HIS A 106 7.81 -9.57 -6.20
CA HIS A 106 6.78 -10.62 -6.19
C HIS A 106 7.38 -11.95 -6.64
N TRP A 107 7.05 -13.00 -5.92
CA TRP A 107 7.29 -14.39 -6.29
C TRP A 107 5.93 -15.05 -6.49
N PHE A 108 5.70 -15.63 -7.67
CA PHE A 108 4.41 -16.21 -8.01
C PHE A 108 4.38 -17.72 -7.71
N THR A 109 3.24 -18.19 -7.25
CA THR A 109 2.98 -19.61 -6.96
C THR A 109 3.24 -20.50 -8.19
N ALA A 110 3.00 -19.98 -9.40
CA ALA A 110 3.26 -20.71 -10.66
C ALA A 110 4.74 -21.08 -10.86
N ARG A 111 5.65 -20.41 -10.16
CA ARG A 111 7.10 -20.64 -10.26
C ARG A 111 7.70 -21.21 -8.96
N ALA A 112 6.86 -21.66 -8.03
CA ALA A 112 7.28 -22.31 -6.78
C ALA A 112 8.26 -23.48 -7.00
N HIS A 113 8.09 -24.22 -8.11
CA HIS A 113 8.94 -25.37 -8.46
C HIS A 113 10.42 -25.02 -8.67
N LEU A 114 10.76 -23.73 -8.84
CA LEU A 114 12.15 -23.26 -8.95
C LEU A 114 12.84 -23.08 -7.58
N GLY A 115 12.12 -23.29 -6.47
CA GLY A 115 12.64 -23.26 -5.10
C GLY A 115 12.68 -21.87 -4.45
N ASP A 116 13.00 -21.85 -3.16
CA ASP A 116 12.87 -20.65 -2.31
C ASP A 116 13.98 -19.60 -2.53
N LEU A 117 15.15 -20.03 -3.06
CA LEU A 117 16.29 -19.14 -3.31
C LEU A 117 16.25 -18.47 -4.70
N ARG A 118 15.15 -18.64 -5.44
CA ARG A 118 15.00 -18.07 -6.78
C ARG A 118 14.88 -16.54 -6.74
N PRO A 119 15.30 -15.84 -7.80
CA PRO A 119 15.02 -14.41 -7.95
C PRO A 119 13.52 -14.10 -7.95
N ALA A 120 13.15 -12.86 -7.63
CA ALA A 120 11.77 -12.40 -7.79
C ALA A 120 11.32 -12.53 -9.26
N ASP A 121 10.06 -12.94 -9.44
CA ASP A 121 9.47 -13.15 -10.77
C ASP A 121 9.12 -11.82 -11.44
N TRP A 122 8.68 -10.86 -10.63
CA TRP A 122 8.30 -9.53 -11.07
C TRP A 122 8.67 -8.48 -10.03
N THR A 123 9.44 -7.48 -10.45
CA THR A 123 9.77 -6.31 -9.64
C THR A 123 9.24 -5.06 -10.32
N VAL A 124 8.63 -4.16 -9.55
CA VAL A 124 8.07 -2.89 -10.04
C VAL A 124 8.34 -1.76 -9.06
N VAL A 125 8.59 -0.56 -9.59
CA VAL A 125 8.69 0.67 -8.80
C VAL A 125 7.37 1.40 -8.89
N LEU A 126 6.77 1.67 -7.73
CA LEU A 126 5.45 2.25 -7.55
C LEU A 126 5.59 3.66 -7.00
N LEU A 127 4.74 4.58 -7.46
CA LEU A 127 4.40 5.80 -6.75
C LEU A 127 3.13 5.53 -5.93
N VAL A 128 3.23 5.76 -4.62
CA VAL A 128 2.13 5.65 -3.66
C VAL A 128 1.76 7.05 -3.19
N GLU A 129 0.47 7.35 -3.29
CA GLU A 129 -0.13 8.64 -2.95
C GLU A 129 -1.30 8.39 -1.99
N ASP A 130 -1.14 8.79 -0.73
CA ASP A 130 -2.11 8.53 0.32
C ASP A 130 -2.67 9.82 0.90
N ALA A 131 -3.99 9.89 1.08
CA ALA A 131 -4.62 10.87 1.95
C ALA A 131 -5.01 10.20 3.27
N TYR A 132 -4.67 10.84 4.39
CA TYR A 132 -4.94 10.32 5.72
C TYR A 132 -6.07 11.07 6.39
N ARG A 133 -6.80 10.39 7.27
CA ARG A 133 -7.80 11.01 8.13
C ARG A 133 -7.73 10.44 9.53
N ARG A 134 -7.99 11.27 10.52
CA ARG A 134 -8.04 10.84 11.91
C ARG A 134 -9.35 10.09 12.17
N HIS A 135 -9.25 8.87 12.65
CA HIS A 135 -10.38 8.02 13.02
C HIS A 135 -10.06 7.36 14.36
N GLU A 136 -10.92 7.54 15.36
CA GLU A 136 -10.73 7.01 16.72
C GLU A 136 -9.33 7.33 17.30
N GLY A 137 -8.87 8.57 17.09
CA GLY A 137 -7.56 9.02 17.57
C GLY A 137 -6.36 8.58 16.72
N ARG A 138 -6.53 7.68 15.74
CA ARG A 138 -5.47 7.15 14.86
C ARG A 138 -5.49 7.83 13.49
N TRP A 139 -4.32 8.02 12.88
CA TRP A 139 -4.22 8.43 11.48
C TRP A 139 -4.26 7.21 10.56
N LEU A 140 -5.37 7.08 9.83
CA LEU A 140 -5.63 5.95 8.92
C LEU A 140 -5.70 6.45 7.47
N ILE A 141 -5.41 5.56 6.52
CA ILE A 141 -5.50 5.81 5.09
C ILE A 141 -6.98 5.94 4.73
N ALA A 142 -7.36 7.12 4.25
CA ALA A 142 -8.71 7.39 3.74
C ALA A 142 -8.77 7.24 2.21
N ARG A 143 -7.65 7.51 1.54
CA ARG A 143 -7.51 7.24 0.10
C ARG A 143 -6.09 6.82 -0.18
N ARG A 144 -5.91 5.83 -1.05
CA ARG A 144 -4.60 5.42 -1.58
C ARG A 144 -4.68 5.26 -3.08
N ARG A 145 -3.71 5.84 -3.77
CA ARG A 145 -3.49 5.64 -5.20
C ARG A 145 -2.10 5.07 -5.42
N VAL A 146 -2.02 4.01 -6.21
CA VAL A 146 -0.78 3.32 -6.53
C VAL A 146 -0.63 3.25 -8.04
N THR A 147 0.47 3.79 -8.55
CA THR A 147 0.76 3.81 -9.99
C THR A 147 2.20 3.36 -10.26
N PRO A 148 2.50 2.79 -11.43
CA PRO A 148 3.88 2.53 -11.81
C PRO A 148 4.64 3.84 -11.98
N ALA A 149 5.79 3.97 -11.33
CA ALA A 149 6.68 5.13 -11.44
C ALA A 149 7.70 4.99 -12.57
N ALA A 150 8.07 3.75 -12.94
CA ALA A 150 9.09 3.44 -13.93
C ALA A 150 8.61 2.33 -14.89
N GLY A 151 7.46 2.54 -15.52
CA GLY A 151 6.82 1.52 -16.36
C GLY A 151 6.28 0.34 -15.54
N LEU A 152 5.69 -0.65 -16.23
CA LEU A 152 5.04 -1.79 -15.57
C LEU A 152 6.03 -2.81 -14.98
N VAL A 153 7.29 -2.81 -15.44
CA VAL A 153 8.31 -3.78 -15.05
C VAL A 153 9.63 -3.05 -14.85
N ALA A 154 10.19 -3.17 -13.66
CA ALA A 154 11.58 -2.79 -13.40
C ALA A 154 12.53 -3.97 -13.66
N ALA A 155 12.12 -5.18 -13.27
CA ALA A 155 12.83 -6.43 -13.57
C ALA A 155 11.86 -7.62 -13.64
N GLY A 156 12.26 -8.67 -14.36
CA GLY A 156 11.47 -9.90 -14.52
C GLY A 156 10.38 -9.78 -15.58
N SER A 157 9.22 -10.38 -15.33
CA SER A 157 8.07 -10.34 -16.24
C SER A 157 6.80 -10.10 -15.43
N PRO A 158 5.85 -9.30 -15.93
CA PRO A 158 4.60 -9.08 -15.21
C PRO A 158 3.86 -10.41 -15.07
N PRO A 159 2.95 -10.54 -14.08
CA PRO A 159 2.12 -11.74 -13.98
C PRO A 159 1.36 -11.95 -15.29
N PRO A 160 1.12 -13.22 -15.69
CA PRO A 160 0.28 -13.50 -16.86
C PRO A 160 -1.09 -12.84 -16.68
N ALA A 161 -1.69 -12.41 -17.79
CA ALA A 161 -3.01 -11.80 -17.78
C ALA A 161 -4.02 -12.71 -17.09
N ASP A 162 -4.93 -12.10 -16.32
CA ASP A 162 -5.99 -12.83 -15.65
C ASP A 162 -6.85 -13.59 -16.69
N PRO A 163 -6.94 -14.94 -16.63
CA PRO A 163 -7.81 -15.67 -17.54
C PRO A 163 -9.29 -15.31 -17.36
N ALA A 164 -9.68 -14.75 -16.21
CA ALA A 164 -11.03 -14.32 -15.89
C ALA A 164 -11.25 -12.82 -16.15
N GLY A 165 -10.79 -12.32 -17.29
CA GLY A 165 -10.91 -10.91 -17.68
C GLY A 165 -12.34 -10.38 -17.65
N HIS A 166 -12.81 -9.94 -16.49
CA HIS A 166 -13.98 -9.09 -16.35
C HIS A 166 -13.53 -7.66 -16.59
N ARG A 167 -13.89 -7.19 -17.79
CA ARG A 167 -13.99 -5.77 -18.13
C ARG A 167 -15.07 -5.09 -17.30
#